data_AF-A0A842M740-F1
#
_entry.id   AF-A0A842M740-F1
#
_cell.length_a   1.000
_cell.length_b   1.000
_cell.length_c   1.000
_cell.angle_alpha   90.00
_cell.angle_beta   90.00
_cell.angle_gamma   90.00
#
_symmetry.space_group_name_H-M   'P 1'
#
loop_
_entity.id
_entity.type
_entity.pdbx_description
1 polymer ?
#
loop_
_entity_poly.entity_id
_entity_poly.type
_entity_poly.pdbx_seq_one_letter_code
_entity_poly.pdbx_strand_id
1 'polypeptide(L)' 'MARRRPRSKQPRKQRKFLHNAPLHIRHKIMSANLSKELREEYNRRSLPVRKGDKVEIMRGDFKGHQGKI' A
#
# COMPACT_ATOMS: atom_id res chain seq x y z
N MET A 1 -4.79 12.85 -18.56
CA MET A 1 -3.51 12.09 -18.55
C MET A 1 -3.11 11.74 -17.11
N ALA A 2 -3.11 10.45 -16.75
CA ALA A 2 -2.62 10.02 -15.44
C ALA A 2 -1.10 10.24 -15.34
N ARG A 3 -0.64 11.09 -14.42
CA ARG A 3 0.79 11.33 -14.20
C ARG A 3 1.42 10.04 -13.65
N ARG A 4 2.33 9.42 -14.40
CA ARG A 4 3.17 8.32 -13.90
C ARG A 4 4.15 8.84 -12.84
N ARG A 5 4.63 7.96 -11.94
CA ARG A 5 5.66 8.31 -10.96
C ARG A 5 6.88 8.89 -11.70
N PRO A 6 7.38 10.08 -11.32
CA PRO A 6 8.49 10.70 -12.03
C PRO A 6 9.76 9.86 -11.88
N ARG A 7 10.48 9.65 -13.00
CA ARG A 7 11.79 8.94 -13.02
C ARG A 7 12.94 9.76 -12.41
N SER A 8 12.68 11.04 -12.09
CA SER A 8 13.69 11.95 -11.55
C SER A 8 14.16 11.52 -10.15
N LYS A 9 15.47 11.53 -9.93
CA LYS A 9 16.09 11.29 -8.62
C LYS A 9 15.86 12.43 -7.61
N GLN A 10 15.33 13.58 -8.04
CA GLN A 10 15.12 14.75 -7.18
C GLN A 10 14.06 14.47 -6.09
N PRO A 11 14.39 14.55 -4.78
CA PRO A 11 13.46 14.25 -3.69
C PRO A 11 12.21 15.13 -3.69
N ARG A 12 12.37 16.42 -4.01
CA ARG A 12 11.25 17.38 -4.10
C ARG A 12 10.16 16.93 -5.08
N LYS A 13 10.57 16.43 -6.25
CA LYS A 13 9.64 15.96 -7.29
C LYS A 13 8.93 14.67 -6.85
N GLN A 14 9.63 13.75 -6.18
CA GLN A 14 9.03 12.50 -5.70
C GLN A 14 8.03 12.73 -4.57
N ARG A 15 8.36 13.60 -3.59
CA ARG A 15 7.42 13.96 -2.49
C ARG A 15 6.17 14.66 -3.01
N LYS A 16 6.33 15.62 -3.94
CA LYS A 16 5.19 16.31 -4.59
C LYS A 16 4.28 15.33 -5.33
N PHE A 17 4.85 14.31 -5.97
CA PHE A 17 4.08 13.28 -6.66
C PHE A 17 3.23 12.44 -5.70
N LEU A 18 3.82 11.94 -4.61
CA LEU A 18 3.09 11.10 -3.64
C LEU A 18 1.93 11.86 -3.00
N HIS A 19 2.16 13.11 -2.61
CA HIS A 19 1.14 13.97 -2.02
C HIS A 19 -0.04 14.23 -2.98
N ASN A 20 0.28 14.57 -4.23
CA ASN A 20 -0.72 14.96 -5.24
C ASN A 20 -1.16 13.80 -6.15
N ALA A 21 -0.93 12.54 -5.75
CA ALA A 21 -1.28 11.39 -6.58
C ALA A 21 -2.80 11.30 -6.79
N PRO A 22 -3.29 10.97 -8.00
CA PRO A 22 -4.71 10.73 -8.25
C PRO A 22 -5.20 9.40 -7.64
N LEU A 23 -6.52 9.25 -7.48
CA LEU A 23 -7.13 8.12 -6.74
C LEU A 23 -6.67 6.73 -7.18
N HIS A 24 -6.66 6.44 -8.49
CA HIS A 24 -6.25 5.14 -9.01
C HIS A 24 -4.76 4.82 -8.73
N ILE A 25 -3.91 5.85 -8.56
CA ILE A 25 -2.50 5.68 -8.15
C ILE A 25 -2.42 5.54 -6.63
N ARG A 26 -3.17 6.35 -5.86
CA ARG A 26 -3.23 6.22 -4.40
C ARG A 26 -3.65 4.81 -3.98
N HIS A 27 -4.65 4.24 -4.64
CA HIS A 27 -5.11 2.88 -4.41
C HIS A 27 -3.98 1.85 -4.62
N LYS A 28 -3.16 2.00 -5.66
CA LYS A 28 -2.00 1.11 -5.89
C LYS A 28 -0.87 1.33 -4.88
N ILE A 29 -0.67 2.56 -4.41
CA ILE A 29 0.35 2.89 -3.39
C ILE A 29 -0.05 2.31 -2.02
N MET A 30 -1.34 2.30 -1.70
CA MET A 30 -1.91 1.70 -0.48
C MET A 30 -2.04 0.18 -0.57
N SER A 31 -0.92 -0.50 -0.82
CA SER A 31 -0.83 -1.96 -0.80
C SER A 31 -0.20 -2.48 0.50
N ALA A 32 -0.77 -3.54 1.06
CA ALA A 32 -0.23 -4.24 2.21
C ALA A 32 0.29 -5.63 1.81
N ASN A 33 1.21 -6.16 2.61
CA ASN A 33 1.75 -7.49 2.44
C ASN A 33 0.72 -8.54 2.89
N LEU A 34 0.59 -9.61 2.12
CA LEU A 34 -0.22 -10.77 2.51
C LEU A 34 0.48 -11.58 3.61
N SER A 35 -0.31 -12.32 4.39
CA SER A 35 0.16 -13.35 5.34
C SER A 35 0.85 -14.50 4.59
N LYS A 36 1.60 -15.36 5.29
CA LYS A 36 2.33 -16.46 4.63
C LYS A 36 1.39 -17.41 3.89
N GLU A 37 0.28 -17.79 4.53
CA GLU A 37 -0.78 -18.64 3.96
C GLU A 37 -1.36 -18.02 2.68
N LEU A 38 -1.77 -16.75 2.73
CA LEU A 38 -2.33 -16.05 1.57
C LEU A 38 -1.29 -15.82 0.46
N ARG A 39 0.00 -15.74 0.79
CA ARG A 39 1.05 -15.64 -0.23
C ARG A 39 1.20 -16.95 -1.01
N GLU A 40 1.07 -18.08 -0.33
CA GLU A 40 1.17 -19.40 -0.96
C GLU A 40 -0.05 -19.65 -1.85
N GLU A 41 -1.25 -19.33 -1.36
CA GLU A 41 -2.50 -19.50 -2.11
C GLU A 41 -2.56 -18.61 -3.36
N TYR A 42 -2.31 -17.30 -3.21
CA TYR A 42 -2.47 -16.33 -4.31
C TYR A 42 -1.18 -16.09 -5.10
N ASN A 43 -0.07 -16.71 -4.70
CA ASN A 43 1.28 -16.54 -5.27
C ASN A 43 1.67 -15.06 -5.47
N ARG A 44 1.28 -14.19 -4.53
CA ARG A 44 1.52 -12.74 -4.58
C ARG A 44 1.97 -12.22 -3.23
N ARG A 45 2.93 -11.27 -3.25
CA ARG A 45 3.49 -10.71 -2.02
C ARG A 45 2.58 -9.66 -1.35
N SER A 46 1.90 -8.84 -2.15
CA SER A 46 1.08 -7.72 -1.67
C SER A 46 -0.12 -7.47 -2.55
N LEU A 47 -1.18 -6.90 -1.96
CA LEU A 47 -2.39 -6.45 -2.64
C LEU A 47 -2.83 -5.07 -2.11
N PRO A 48 -3.50 -4.25 -2.94
CA PRO A 48 -4.21 -3.06 -2.48
C PRO A 48 -5.25 -3.43 -1.44
N VAL A 49 -5.29 -2.67 -0.36
CA VAL A 49 -6.16 -2.93 0.78
C VAL A 49 -7.58 -2.44 0.49
N ARG A 50 -8.60 -3.19 0.91
CA ARG A 50 -10.01 -2.86 0.71
C ARG A 50 -10.78 -2.83 2.03
N LYS A 51 -11.89 -2.08 2.01
CA LYS A 51 -12.88 -2.11 3.10
C LYS A 51 -13.42 -3.53 3.23
N GLY A 52 -13.46 -4.06 4.43
CA GLY A 52 -13.87 -5.44 4.67
C GLY A 52 -12.73 -6.41 4.98
N ASP A 53 -11.49 -6.06 4.63
CA ASP A 53 -10.32 -6.91 4.88
C ASP A 53 -9.98 -6.92 6.38
N LYS A 54 -9.54 -8.09 6.87
CA LYS A 54 -8.94 -8.23 8.21
C LYS A 54 -7.44 -8.02 8.09
N VAL A 55 -6.89 -7.11 8.88
CA VAL A 55 -5.46 -6.78 8.89
C VAL A 55 -4.87 -6.89 10.28
N GLU A 56 -3.56 -7.12 10.34
CA GLU A 56 -2.77 -7.13 11.57
C GLU A 56 -1.71 -6.04 11.52
N ILE A 57 -1.56 -5.33 12.64
CA ILE A 57 -0.56 -4.27 12.78
C ILE A 57 0.79 -4.90 13.13
N MET A 58 1.76 -4.77 12.23
CA MET A 58 3.10 -5.36 12.40
C MET A 58 4.12 -4.47 13.13
N ARG A 59 3.89 -3.15 13.15
CA ARG A 59 4.84 -2.13 13.66
C ARG A 59 4.09 -1.00 14.36
N GLY A 60 4.76 -0.31 15.30
CA GLY A 60 4.19 0.78 16.11
C GLY A 60 3.59 0.28 17.42
N ASP A 61 2.95 1.18 18.16
CA ASP A 61 2.46 0.92 19.53
C ASP A 61 1.33 -0.12 19.56
N PHE A 62 0.52 -0.18 18.49
CA PHE A 62 -0.59 -1.14 18.35
C PHE A 62 -0.17 -2.48 17.73
N LYS A 63 1.12 -2.83 17.76
CA LYS A 63 1.61 -4.10 17.19
C LYS A 63 0.86 -5.30 17.77
N GLY A 64 0.50 -6.25 16.91
CA GLY A 64 -0.25 -7.46 17.27
C GLY A 64 -1.77 -7.28 17.32
N HIS A 65 -2.28 -6.05 17.20
CA HIS A 65 -3.72 -5.84 17.09
C HIS A 65 -4.22 -6.24 15.71
N GLN A 66 -5.33 -6.97 15.70
CA GLN A 66 -6.06 -7.33 14.49
C GLN A 66 -7.36 -6.53 14.42
N GLY A 67 -7.67 -6.01 13.24
CA GLY A 67 -8.85 -5.19 13.02
C GLY A 67 -9.41 -5.34 11.61
N LYS A 68 -10.67 -4.96 11.46
CA LYS A 68 -11.31 -4.80 10.16
C LYS A 68 -11.12 -3.36 9.68
N ILE A 69 -10.89 -3.19 8.38
CA ILE A 69 -10.81 -1.88 7.72
C ILE A 69 -12.19 -1.43 7.27
#